data_AF-A0A9Q4ACQ0-F1
#
_entry.id   AF-A0A9Q4ACQ0-F1
#
_cell.length_a   1.000
_cell.length_b   1.000
_cell.length_c   1.000
_cell.angle_alpha   90.00
_cell.angle_beta   90.00
_cell.angle_gamma   90.00
#
_symmetry.space_group_name_H-M   'P 1'
#
loop_
_entity.id
_entity.type
_entity.pdbx_description
1 polymer ?
#
loop_
_entity_poly.entity_id
_entity_poly.type
_entity_poly.pdbx_seq_one_letter_code
_entity_poly.pdbx_strand_id
1 'polypeptide(L)'
;MVRCQPLFFLITTAGTDRHSICWEVHQKADDILRGKKHDPTFYPVIYGIEDDDDWTDEASWYKANPSLDHTIDIEKVRAAFISAKENPAEENIFRQLRLNQWVKQSVRWMPMHLWDKCSFEVDPKKLKEYKDMSPPTKELMKLTLEEKTADEVIEEAVATQIPPTDIDEYIPFIRFLYEKRDEIYQLLSGTKEDGTIPRYVVPGLVRTKAIYMSDMVAKLTAEFSKEKNVTQREVMEGALIEYLQKYGFKREVETLLKNE
;
A
#
# COMPACT_ATOMS: atom_id res chain seq x y z
N MET A 1 -9.77 -40.07 -0.22
CA MET A 1 -10.92 -40.21 -1.13
C MET A 1 -11.64 -38.87 -1.16
N VAL A 2 -11.59 -38.15 -2.29
CA VAL A 2 -12.24 -36.83 -2.44
C VAL A 2 -13.73 -37.05 -2.72
N ARG A 3 -14.62 -36.25 -2.12
CA ARG A 3 -16.09 -36.37 -2.34
C ARG A 3 -16.43 -36.08 -3.80
N CYS A 4 -17.36 -36.85 -4.37
CA CYS A 4 -17.84 -36.67 -5.74
C CYS A 4 -18.64 -35.36 -5.96
N GLN A 5 -19.08 -34.71 -4.87
CA GLN A 5 -19.80 -33.44 -4.89
C GLN A 5 -19.17 -32.49 -3.87
N PRO A 6 -18.08 -31.80 -4.24
CA PRO A 6 -17.50 -30.77 -3.39
C PRO A 6 -18.43 -29.54 -3.33
N LEU A 7 -18.59 -28.97 -2.14
CA LEU A 7 -19.24 -27.67 -1.93
C LEU A 7 -18.15 -26.63 -1.71
N PHE A 8 -18.16 -25.57 -2.51
CA PHE A 8 -17.21 -24.46 -2.41
C PHE A 8 -17.90 -23.25 -1.79
N PHE A 9 -17.26 -22.65 -0.78
CA PHE A 9 -17.66 -21.37 -0.23
C PHE A 9 -16.65 -20.32 -0.69
N LEU A 10 -17.15 -19.29 -1.38
CA LEU A 10 -16.36 -18.18 -1.87
C LEU A 10 -16.79 -16.94 -1.07
N ILE A 11 -15.91 -16.47 -0.21
CA ILE A 11 -16.10 -15.22 0.53
C ILE A 11 -15.13 -14.21 -0.08
N THR A 12 -15.68 -13.11 -0.58
CA THR A 12 -14.90 -12.08 -1.27
C THR A 12 -15.32 -10.70 -0.81
N THR A 13 -14.41 -9.76 -0.91
CA THR A 13 -14.65 -8.34 -0.66
C THR A 13 -14.35 -7.60 -1.96
N ALA A 14 -15.06 -6.50 -2.20
CA ALA A 14 -14.83 -5.64 -3.35
C ALA A 14 -13.36 -5.21 -3.42
N GLY A 15 -12.78 -5.37 -4.59
CA GLY A 15 -11.41 -5.00 -4.88
C GLY A 15 -11.31 -3.68 -5.64
N THR A 16 -10.10 -3.35 -6.06
CA THR A 16 -9.82 -2.17 -6.89
C THR A 16 -9.68 -2.49 -8.38
N ASP A 17 -9.42 -3.76 -8.71
CA ASP A 17 -9.15 -4.23 -10.07
C ASP A 17 -10.34 -5.00 -10.65
N ARG A 18 -10.94 -4.44 -11.72
CA ARG A 18 -12.04 -5.05 -12.47
C ARG A 18 -11.57 -6.05 -13.54
N HIS A 19 -10.27 -6.34 -13.62
CA HIS A 19 -9.73 -7.44 -14.41
C HIS A 19 -9.35 -8.66 -13.56
N SER A 20 -9.62 -8.60 -12.24
CA SER A 20 -9.34 -9.69 -11.33
C SER A 20 -10.34 -10.86 -11.48
N ILE A 21 -9.90 -12.07 -11.11
CA ILE A 21 -10.78 -13.25 -11.03
C ILE A 21 -11.95 -13.03 -10.07
N CYS A 22 -11.75 -12.24 -9.02
CA CYS A 22 -12.81 -11.88 -8.08
C CYS A 22 -13.91 -11.07 -8.76
N TRP A 23 -13.54 -10.14 -9.65
CA TRP A 23 -14.50 -9.38 -10.44
C TRP A 23 -15.26 -10.25 -11.42
N GLU A 24 -14.60 -11.21 -12.08
CA GLU A 24 -15.27 -12.15 -12.99
C GLU A 24 -16.33 -12.98 -12.25
N VAL A 25 -16.01 -13.50 -11.06
CA VAL A 25 -16.95 -14.25 -10.22
C VAL A 25 -18.09 -13.34 -9.73
N HIS A 26 -17.79 -12.10 -9.35
CA HIS A 26 -18.79 -11.10 -8.96
C HIS A 26 -19.76 -10.76 -10.10
N GLN A 27 -19.26 -10.55 -11.33
CA GLN A 27 -20.09 -10.33 -12.50
C GLN A 27 -20.98 -11.54 -12.81
N LYS A 28 -20.44 -12.76 -12.72
CA LYS A 28 -21.25 -13.98 -12.84
C LYS A 28 -22.38 -14.02 -11.80
N ALA A 29 -22.09 -13.60 -10.55
CA ALA A 29 -23.08 -13.54 -9.49
C ALA A 29 -24.18 -12.51 -9.77
N ASP A 30 -23.82 -11.29 -10.19
CA ASP A 30 -24.77 -10.23 -10.57
C ASP A 30 -25.65 -10.66 -11.75
N ASP A 31 -25.08 -11.25 -12.79
CA ASP A 31 -25.82 -11.73 -13.96
C ASP A 31 -26.86 -12.82 -13.62
N ILE A 32 -26.55 -13.67 -12.63
CA ILE A 32 -27.48 -14.70 -12.13
C ILE A 32 -28.61 -14.04 -11.32
N LEU A 33 -28.28 -13.10 -10.43
CA LEU A 33 -29.28 -12.36 -9.64
C LEU A 33 -30.23 -11.54 -10.52
N ARG A 34 -29.71 -10.91 -11.58
CA ARG A 34 -30.49 -10.15 -12.57
C ARG A 34 -31.21 -11.04 -13.59
N GLY A 35 -31.04 -12.36 -13.52
CA GLY A 35 -31.70 -13.33 -14.40
C GLY A 35 -31.19 -13.35 -15.84
N LYS A 36 -30.03 -12.73 -16.13
CA LYS A 36 -29.39 -12.79 -17.46
C LYS A 36 -28.78 -14.17 -17.72
N LYS A 37 -28.33 -14.85 -16.66
CA LYS A 37 -27.72 -16.18 -16.70
C LYS A 37 -28.40 -17.10 -15.70
N HIS A 38 -28.57 -18.37 -16.09
CA HIS A 38 -29.11 -19.40 -15.20
C HIS A 38 -28.07 -20.50 -14.99
N ASP A 39 -27.63 -20.68 -13.74
CA ASP A 39 -26.72 -21.73 -13.31
C ASP A 39 -27.20 -22.28 -11.95
N PRO A 40 -27.86 -23.46 -11.91
CA PRO A 40 -28.40 -24.01 -10.66
C PRO A 40 -27.32 -24.48 -9.68
N THR A 41 -26.05 -24.52 -10.09
CA THR A 41 -24.93 -24.93 -9.24
C THR A 41 -24.29 -23.75 -8.48
N PHE A 42 -24.67 -22.53 -8.81
CA PHE A 42 -24.09 -21.31 -8.26
C PHE A 42 -25.16 -20.50 -7.55
N TYR A 43 -24.99 -20.32 -6.23
CA TYR A 43 -25.90 -19.54 -5.39
C TYR A 43 -25.22 -18.21 -5.00
N PRO A 44 -25.54 -17.09 -5.68
CA PRO A 44 -24.97 -15.78 -5.37
C PRO A 44 -25.72 -15.08 -4.24
N VAL A 45 -24.97 -14.46 -3.34
CA VAL A 45 -25.48 -13.46 -2.40
C VAL A 45 -24.49 -12.30 -2.38
N ILE A 46 -24.97 -11.10 -2.67
CA ILE A 46 -24.15 -9.89 -2.71
C ILE A 46 -24.70 -8.93 -1.68
N TYR A 47 -23.85 -8.54 -0.74
CA TYR A 47 -24.11 -7.46 0.20
C TYR A 47 -23.16 -6.32 -0.15
N GLY A 48 -23.72 -5.24 -0.69
CA GLY A 48 -22.96 -4.09 -1.14
C GLY A 48 -23.85 -3.07 -1.83
N ILE A 49 -23.25 -1.95 -2.19
CA ILE A 49 -23.90 -0.88 -2.95
C ILE A 49 -23.41 -0.88 -4.39
N GLU A 50 -24.22 -0.38 -5.31
CA GLU A 50 -23.83 -0.21 -6.71
C GLU A 50 -22.84 0.97 -6.87
N ASP A 51 -22.23 1.12 -8.04
CA ASP A 51 -21.24 2.17 -8.30
C ASP A 51 -21.83 3.59 -8.25
N ASP A 52 -23.11 3.71 -8.56
CA ASP A 52 -23.88 4.96 -8.65
C ASP A 52 -24.75 5.23 -7.41
N ASP A 53 -24.84 4.27 -6.48
CA ASP A 53 -25.54 4.45 -5.21
C ASP A 53 -24.86 5.54 -4.36
N ASP A 54 -25.69 6.32 -3.64
CA ASP A 54 -25.19 7.31 -2.69
C ASP A 54 -24.65 6.62 -1.43
N TRP A 55 -23.33 6.70 -1.27
CA TRP A 55 -22.60 6.16 -0.13
C TRP A 55 -22.82 6.98 1.16
N THR A 56 -23.36 8.20 1.06
CA THR A 56 -23.64 9.07 2.21
C THR A 56 -24.99 8.78 2.86
N ASP A 57 -25.86 8.03 2.19
CA ASP A 57 -27.15 7.63 2.73
C ASP A 57 -27.01 6.43 3.67
N GLU A 58 -27.54 6.56 4.88
CA GLU A 58 -27.50 5.51 5.90
C GLU A 58 -28.34 4.29 5.48
N ALA A 59 -29.38 4.47 4.66
CA ALA A 59 -30.15 3.34 4.13
C ALA A 59 -29.29 2.41 3.26
N SER A 60 -28.36 2.97 2.48
CA SER A 60 -27.36 2.23 1.71
C SER A 60 -26.44 1.40 2.62
N TRP A 61 -26.17 1.86 3.84
CA TRP A 61 -25.32 1.14 4.80
C TRP A 61 -26.01 -0.12 5.33
N TYR A 62 -27.31 -0.04 5.60
CA TYR A 62 -28.12 -1.20 5.99
C TYR A 62 -28.28 -2.21 4.85
N LYS A 63 -28.38 -1.74 3.60
CA LYS A 63 -28.38 -2.61 2.40
C LYS A 63 -27.09 -3.43 2.30
N ALA A 64 -25.93 -2.79 2.51
CA ALA A 64 -24.63 -3.45 2.46
C ALA A 64 -24.33 -4.30 3.71
N ASN A 65 -24.95 -4.02 4.85
CA ASN A 65 -24.68 -4.68 6.12
C ASN A 65 -25.99 -5.15 6.79
N PRO A 66 -26.53 -6.32 6.44
CA PRO A 66 -27.77 -6.82 7.02
C PRO A 66 -27.73 -7.06 8.54
N SER A 67 -26.54 -7.20 9.13
CA SER A 67 -26.36 -7.38 10.58
C SER A 67 -26.07 -6.08 11.34
N LEU A 68 -26.13 -4.93 10.66
CA LEU A 68 -25.98 -3.62 11.28
C LEU A 68 -27.07 -3.42 12.33
N ASP A 69 -26.72 -2.81 13.47
CA ASP A 69 -27.56 -2.64 14.66
C ASP A 69 -27.85 -3.94 15.46
N HIS A 70 -27.35 -5.09 15.00
CA HIS A 70 -27.43 -6.36 15.75
C HIS A 70 -26.06 -6.84 16.24
N THR A 71 -25.08 -6.94 15.35
CA THR A 71 -23.71 -7.38 15.70
C THR A 71 -22.70 -6.25 15.63
N ILE A 72 -22.98 -5.22 14.81
CA ILE A 72 -22.15 -4.04 14.65
C ILE A 72 -23.02 -2.84 15.00
N ASP A 73 -22.57 -2.06 15.99
CA ASP A 73 -23.21 -0.82 16.39
C ASP A 73 -23.11 0.21 15.25
N ILE A 74 -24.25 0.80 14.89
CA ILE A 74 -24.37 1.84 13.87
C ILE A 74 -23.49 3.06 14.18
N GLU A 75 -23.27 3.38 15.46
CA GLU A 75 -22.44 4.51 15.88
C GLU A 75 -20.99 4.37 15.41
N LYS A 76 -20.46 3.14 15.34
CA LYS A 76 -19.11 2.90 14.82
C LYS A 76 -19.02 3.17 13.31
N VAL A 77 -20.09 2.89 12.57
CA VAL A 77 -20.15 3.15 11.13
C VAL A 77 -20.31 4.64 10.87
N ARG A 78 -21.15 5.34 11.66
CA ARG A 78 -21.27 6.80 11.62
C ARG A 78 -19.94 7.51 11.92
N ALA A 79 -19.21 7.06 12.94
CA ALA A 79 -17.90 7.61 13.26
C ALA A 79 -16.89 7.43 12.10
N ALA A 80 -16.85 6.24 11.50
CA ALA A 80 -16.01 5.98 10.33
C ALA A 80 -16.44 6.81 9.11
N PHE A 81 -17.75 7.05 8.94
CA PHE A 81 -18.28 7.92 7.88
C PHE A 81 -17.85 9.38 8.05
N ILE A 82 -17.88 9.91 9.27
CA ILE A 82 -17.44 11.29 9.54
C ILE A 82 -15.96 11.46 9.15
N SER A 83 -15.11 10.51 9.55
CA SER A 83 -13.69 10.49 9.19
C SER A 83 -13.47 10.40 7.67
N ALA A 84 -14.22 9.51 7.01
CA ALA A 84 -14.21 9.33 5.57
C ALA A 84 -14.67 10.57 4.78
N LYS A 85 -15.52 11.42 5.36
CA LYS A 85 -16.01 12.65 4.72
C LYS A 85 -14.94 13.74 4.64
N GLU A 86 -14.01 13.75 5.58
CA GLU A 86 -12.92 14.73 5.64
C GLU A 86 -11.69 14.28 4.84
N ASN A 87 -11.44 12.96 4.79
CA ASN A 87 -10.24 12.39 4.17
C ASN A 87 -10.58 11.52 2.93
N PRO A 88 -10.18 11.94 1.71
CA PRO A 88 -10.42 11.18 0.48
C PRO A 88 -9.82 9.75 0.46
N ALA A 89 -8.75 9.51 1.22
CA ALA A 89 -8.16 8.17 1.34
C ALA A 89 -9.07 7.25 2.17
N GLU A 90 -9.66 7.78 3.24
CA GLU A 90 -10.60 7.06 4.10
C GLU A 90 -11.96 6.89 3.44
N GLU A 91 -12.39 7.80 2.55
CA GLU A 91 -13.57 7.62 1.70
C GLU A 91 -13.50 6.30 0.92
N ASN A 92 -12.38 6.07 0.22
CA ASN A 92 -12.18 4.84 -0.54
C ASN A 92 -12.19 3.60 0.35
N ILE A 93 -11.54 3.67 1.52
CA ILE A 93 -11.51 2.57 2.49
C ILE A 93 -12.92 2.29 3.04
N PHE A 94 -13.69 3.33 3.34
CA PHE A 94 -15.07 3.21 3.83
C PHE A 94 -15.97 2.56 2.78
N ARG A 95 -15.97 3.08 1.55
CA ARG A 95 -16.73 2.52 0.43
C ARG A 95 -16.37 1.06 0.17
N GLN A 96 -15.08 0.72 0.18
CA GLN A 96 -14.61 -0.64 -0.08
C GLN A 96 -14.94 -1.60 1.07
N LEU A 97 -14.60 -1.24 2.32
CA LEU A 97 -14.64 -2.18 3.45
C LEU A 97 -15.95 -2.15 4.23
N ARG A 98 -16.67 -1.02 4.24
CA ARG A 98 -17.98 -0.90 4.93
C ARG A 98 -19.15 -1.08 4.00
N LEU A 99 -19.05 -0.63 2.75
CA LEU A 99 -20.15 -0.70 1.78
C LEU A 99 -19.93 -1.72 0.67
N ASN A 100 -18.77 -2.41 0.67
CA ASN A 100 -18.42 -3.43 -0.31
C ASN A 100 -18.55 -2.93 -1.77
N GLN A 101 -18.17 -1.68 -2.02
CA GLN A 101 -18.22 -1.00 -3.31
C GLN A 101 -16.89 -1.16 -4.07
N TRP A 102 -16.95 -1.38 -5.38
CA TRP A 102 -15.77 -1.53 -6.24
C TRP A 102 -15.18 -0.18 -6.65
N VAL A 103 -14.29 0.34 -5.80
CA VAL A 103 -13.62 1.64 -5.98
C VAL A 103 -12.33 1.53 -6.79
N LYS A 104 -11.90 2.62 -7.44
CA LYS A 104 -10.58 2.68 -8.09
C LYS A 104 -9.49 2.98 -7.06
N GLN A 105 -8.34 2.32 -7.16
CA GLN A 105 -7.21 2.51 -6.23
C GLN A 105 -6.67 3.95 -6.21
N SER A 106 -6.79 4.69 -7.31
CA SER A 106 -6.38 6.08 -7.37
C SER A 106 -7.29 6.95 -6.50
N VAL A 107 -6.79 7.39 -5.34
CA VAL A 107 -7.44 8.44 -4.55
C VAL A 107 -7.36 9.73 -5.36
N ARG A 108 -8.52 10.30 -5.68
CA ARG A 108 -8.57 11.60 -6.36
C ARG A 108 -8.28 12.66 -5.32
N TRP A 109 -7.21 13.44 -5.52
CA TRP A 109 -6.80 14.47 -4.56
C TRP A 109 -7.83 15.59 -4.36
N MET A 110 -8.76 15.77 -5.32
CA MET A 110 -9.85 16.74 -5.22
C MET A 110 -11.19 16.12 -5.64
N PRO A 111 -12.23 16.20 -4.80
CA PRO A 111 -13.57 15.77 -5.14
C PRO A 111 -14.17 16.61 -6.28
N MET A 112 -14.70 15.96 -7.32
CA MET A 112 -15.25 16.66 -8.50
C MET A 112 -16.45 17.53 -8.16
N HIS A 113 -17.31 17.10 -7.23
CA HIS A 113 -18.45 17.90 -6.82
C HIS A 113 -18.06 19.23 -6.15
N LEU A 114 -16.87 19.30 -5.53
CA LEU A 114 -16.32 20.56 -5.00
C LEU A 114 -15.69 21.39 -6.11
N TRP A 115 -14.98 20.74 -7.03
CA TRP A 115 -14.44 21.40 -8.23
C TRP A 115 -15.54 22.08 -9.05
N ASP A 116 -16.64 21.37 -9.30
CA ASP A 116 -17.76 21.88 -10.09
C ASP A 116 -18.45 23.05 -9.39
N LYS A 117 -18.52 23.04 -8.04
CA LYS A 117 -19.00 24.20 -7.24
C LYS A 117 -18.10 25.42 -7.35
N CYS A 118 -16.83 25.25 -7.70
CA CYS A 118 -15.89 26.34 -7.95
C CYS A 118 -16.00 26.92 -9.37
N SER A 119 -16.95 26.47 -10.19
CA SER A 119 -17.22 27.03 -11.52
C SER A 119 -18.03 28.34 -11.42
N PHE A 120 -17.40 29.40 -10.93
CA PHE A 120 -17.98 30.75 -10.92
C PHE A 120 -17.07 31.73 -11.68
N GLU A 121 -17.67 32.79 -12.22
CA GLU A 121 -16.91 33.84 -12.91
C GLU A 121 -16.00 34.57 -11.91
N VAL A 122 -14.69 34.51 -12.14
CA VAL A 122 -13.70 35.12 -11.26
C VAL A 122 -13.38 36.52 -11.72
N ASP A 123 -13.62 37.52 -10.86
CA ASP A 123 -13.24 38.91 -11.13
C ASP A 123 -11.72 39.09 -10.98
N PRO A 124 -10.98 39.42 -12.07
CA PRO A 124 -9.53 39.56 -12.04
C PRO A 124 -9.05 40.74 -11.17
N LYS A 125 -9.90 41.71 -10.82
CA LYS A 125 -9.54 42.82 -9.93
C LYS A 125 -9.46 42.37 -8.47
N LYS A 126 -10.43 41.55 -8.01
CA LYS A 126 -10.41 40.97 -6.65
C LYS A 126 -9.21 40.05 -6.44
N LEU A 127 -8.80 39.30 -7.46
CA LEU A 127 -7.62 38.43 -7.40
C LEU A 127 -6.29 39.18 -7.22
N LYS A 128 -6.18 40.42 -7.73
CA LYS A 128 -4.96 41.22 -7.55
C LYS A 128 -4.78 41.71 -6.12
N GLU A 129 -5.88 42.01 -5.42
CA GLU A 129 -5.84 42.37 -3.99
C GLU A 129 -5.34 41.21 -3.11
N TYR A 130 -5.57 39.95 -3.52
CA TYR A 130 -5.05 38.77 -2.85
C TYR A 130 -3.59 38.42 -3.17
N LYS A 131 -2.95 39.09 -4.15
CA LYS A 131 -1.54 38.83 -4.50
C LYS A 131 -0.56 39.42 -3.48
N ASP A 132 -0.99 40.47 -2.78
CA ASP A 132 -0.23 41.17 -1.74
C ASP A 132 -0.56 40.66 -0.33
N MET A 133 -1.59 39.83 -0.19
CA MET A 133 -1.85 39.06 1.02
C MET A 133 -1.14 37.70 0.91
N SER A 134 -0.27 37.40 1.89
CA SER A 134 0.12 36.02 2.15
C SER A 134 -1.15 35.15 2.24
N PRO A 135 -1.15 33.89 1.75
CA PRO A 135 -2.37 33.14 1.52
C PRO A 135 -3.33 33.14 2.71
N PRO A 136 -4.65 33.31 2.52
CA PRO A 136 -5.64 33.19 3.59
C PRO A 136 -5.75 31.76 4.14
N THR A 137 -4.96 30.81 3.63
CA THR A 137 -4.88 29.44 4.09
C THR A 137 -4.49 29.34 5.57
N LYS A 138 -3.75 30.31 6.14
CA LYS A 138 -3.44 30.29 7.58
C LYS A 138 -4.62 30.65 8.49
N GLU A 139 -5.66 31.32 8.00
CA GLU A 139 -6.86 31.63 8.80
C GLU A 139 -8.00 30.63 8.55
N LEU A 140 -8.13 30.13 7.32
CA LEU A 140 -9.11 29.08 7.01
C LEU A 140 -8.67 27.68 7.48
N MET A 141 -7.36 27.38 7.58
CA MET A 141 -6.87 26.17 8.25
C MET A 141 -6.88 26.28 9.78
N LYS A 142 -6.99 27.48 10.37
CA LYS A 142 -7.06 27.64 11.84
C LYS A 142 -8.38 27.15 12.45
N LEU A 143 -9.38 26.83 11.63
CA LEU A 143 -10.67 26.29 12.08
C LEU A 143 -10.77 24.76 11.95
N THR A 144 -9.73 24.09 11.45
CA THR A 144 -9.64 22.62 11.41
C THR A 144 -8.33 22.20 12.06
N LEU A 145 -8.47 21.66 13.28
CA LEU A 145 -7.53 20.88 14.08
C LEU A 145 -6.05 20.86 13.62
N GLU A 146 -5.19 21.41 14.46
CA GLU A 146 -3.73 21.44 14.33
C GLU A 146 -3.14 20.02 14.23
N GLU A 147 -2.93 19.52 13.02
CA GLU A 147 -1.97 18.44 12.76
C GLU A 147 -0.65 19.05 12.33
N LYS A 148 0.37 18.96 13.21
CA LYS A 148 1.75 19.33 12.90
C LYS A 148 2.25 18.51 11.72
N THR A 149 2.71 19.19 10.68
CA THR A 149 3.33 18.54 9.53
C THR A 149 4.73 18.02 9.88
N ALA A 150 5.16 16.92 9.25
CA ALA A 150 6.46 16.31 9.52
C ALA A 150 7.64 17.28 9.27
N ASP A 151 7.48 18.22 8.34
CA ASP A 151 8.47 19.25 8.04
C ASP A 151 8.58 20.30 9.15
N GLU A 152 7.47 20.64 9.83
CA GLU A 152 7.47 21.52 11.01
C GLU A 152 8.09 20.85 12.24
N VAL A 153 7.90 19.53 12.40
CA VAL A 153 8.58 18.76 13.47
C VAL A 153 10.09 18.71 13.24
N ILE A 154 10.53 18.65 11.97
CA ILE A 154 11.94 18.68 11.60
C ILE A 154 12.51 20.08 11.80
N GLU A 155 11.84 21.16 11.38
CA GLU A 155 12.30 22.53 11.59
C GLU A 155 12.37 22.90 13.08
N GLU A 156 11.42 22.44 13.91
CA GLU A 156 11.40 22.69 15.35
C GLU A 156 12.48 21.88 16.10
N ALA A 157 12.80 20.66 15.61
CA ALA A 157 13.93 19.85 16.11
C ALA A 157 15.30 20.38 15.67
N VAL A 158 15.38 21.03 14.50
CA VAL A 158 16.60 21.68 13.99
C VAL A 158 16.81 23.03 14.69
N ALA A 159 15.76 23.77 14.99
CA ALA A 159 15.83 25.06 15.70
C ALA A 159 16.16 24.93 17.20
N THR A 160 15.95 23.76 17.80
CA THR A 160 16.32 23.48 19.20
C THR A 160 17.75 22.96 19.38
N GLN A 161 18.46 22.65 18.28
CA GLN A 161 19.87 22.31 18.33
C GLN A 161 20.69 23.55 17.97
N ILE A 162 21.27 24.18 18.98
CA ILE A 162 22.33 25.18 18.77
C ILE A 162 23.41 24.48 17.95
N PRO A 163 23.68 24.88 16.69
CA PRO A 163 24.71 24.23 15.91
C PRO A 163 26.04 24.47 16.62
N PRO A 164 26.79 23.42 16.99
CA PRO A 164 28.00 23.63 17.75
C PRO A 164 28.99 24.46 16.92
N THR A 165 29.45 25.53 17.54
CA THR A 165 30.24 26.60 16.92
C THR A 165 31.67 26.17 16.58
N ASP A 166 32.09 25.00 17.07
CA ASP A 166 33.44 24.48 16.91
C ASP A 166 33.43 23.10 16.24
N ILE A 167 34.38 22.90 15.32
CA ILE A 167 34.51 21.68 14.54
C ILE A 167 34.95 20.48 15.40
N ASP A 168 35.61 20.77 16.53
CA ASP A 168 36.13 19.77 17.46
C ASP A 168 35.02 18.96 18.14
N GLU A 169 33.80 19.50 18.26
CA GLU A 169 32.65 18.80 18.83
C GLU A 169 32.12 17.68 17.92
N TYR A 170 32.39 17.77 16.61
CA TYR A 170 32.02 16.73 15.64
C TYR A 170 33.06 15.62 15.53
N ILE A 171 34.27 15.79 16.11
CA ILE A 171 35.35 14.80 16.02
C ILE A 171 34.93 13.40 16.49
N PRO A 172 34.17 13.21 17.59
CA PRO A 172 33.69 11.89 18.00
C PRO A 172 32.73 11.28 16.97
N PHE A 173 31.86 12.09 16.37
CA PHE A 173 30.92 11.66 15.36
C PHE A 173 31.61 11.32 14.03
N ILE A 174 32.57 12.15 13.60
CA ILE A 174 33.37 11.89 12.40
C ILE A 174 34.23 10.64 12.58
N ARG A 175 34.80 10.40 13.77
CA ARG A 175 35.47 9.13 14.08
C ARG A 175 34.51 7.96 13.99
N PHE A 176 33.30 8.08 14.56
CA PHE A 176 32.27 7.04 14.46
C PHE A 176 31.90 6.74 13.00
N LEU A 177 31.65 7.78 12.19
CA LEU A 177 31.37 7.63 10.76
C LEU A 177 32.55 7.00 10.01
N TYR A 178 33.78 7.36 10.37
CA TYR A 178 34.99 6.81 9.76
C TYR A 178 35.21 5.35 10.16
N GLU A 179 34.97 4.98 11.41
CA GLU A 179 35.01 3.59 11.90
C GLU A 179 33.93 2.72 11.24
N LYS A 180 32.76 3.30 11.00
CA LYS A 180 31.60 2.63 10.36
C LYS A 180 31.51 2.86 8.85
N ARG A 181 32.54 3.45 8.24
CA ARG A 181 32.47 3.90 6.84
C ARG A 181 32.11 2.79 5.88
N ASP A 182 32.61 1.57 6.08
CA ASP A 182 32.38 0.45 5.17
C ASP A 182 30.92 -0.05 5.24
N GLU A 183 30.32 -0.05 6.43
CA GLU A 183 28.89 -0.33 6.63
C GLU A 183 28.02 0.76 6.00
N ILE A 184 28.43 2.03 6.18
CA ILE A 184 27.74 3.19 5.60
C ILE A 184 27.85 3.18 4.07
N TYR A 185 29.01 2.85 3.51
CA TYR A 185 29.21 2.68 2.08
C TYR A 185 28.35 1.54 1.53
N GLN A 186 28.23 0.41 2.24
CA GLN A 186 27.31 -0.67 1.86
C GLN A 186 25.85 -0.23 1.90
N LEU A 187 25.45 0.55 2.91
CA LEU A 187 24.09 1.05 3.06
C LEU A 187 23.73 2.09 1.97
N LEU A 188 24.65 3.01 1.69
CA LEU A 188 24.48 4.08 0.70
C LEU A 188 24.62 3.59 -0.73
N SER A 189 25.49 2.60 -0.98
CA SER A 189 25.55 1.96 -2.29
C SER A 189 24.32 1.09 -2.55
N GLY A 190 23.68 0.55 -1.51
CA GLY A 190 22.30 0.01 -1.50
C GLY A 190 22.04 -1.22 -2.38
N THR A 191 22.88 -1.45 -3.37
CA THR A 191 22.81 -2.39 -4.47
C THR A 191 24.12 -2.20 -5.21
N LYS A 192 24.95 -3.23 -5.36
CA LYS A 192 26.07 -3.15 -6.30
C LYS A 192 25.49 -2.83 -7.69
N GLU A 193 25.63 -1.57 -8.15
CA GLU A 193 25.19 -1.15 -9.49
C GLU A 193 25.91 -1.93 -10.60
N ASP A 194 26.98 -2.63 -10.25
CA ASP A 194 27.72 -3.56 -11.12
C ASP A 194 26.87 -4.73 -11.65
N GLY A 195 25.65 -4.93 -11.13
CA GLY A 195 24.69 -5.93 -11.64
C GLY A 195 25.19 -7.37 -11.54
N THR A 196 26.26 -7.59 -10.77
CA THR A 196 26.90 -8.88 -10.56
C THR A 196 26.35 -9.53 -9.30
N ILE A 197 25.65 -10.64 -9.48
CA ILE A 197 25.16 -11.45 -8.36
C ILE A 197 26.35 -12.13 -7.68
N PRO A 198 26.49 -12.03 -6.34
CA PRO A 198 27.48 -12.82 -5.62
C PRO A 198 27.21 -14.31 -5.79
N ARG A 199 28.20 -15.05 -6.31
CA ARG A 199 28.14 -16.50 -6.42
C ARG A 199 28.62 -17.12 -5.12
N TYR A 200 27.73 -17.86 -4.46
CA TYR A 200 28.06 -18.58 -3.24
C TYR A 200 28.24 -20.07 -3.56
N VAL A 201 29.36 -20.64 -3.13
CA VAL A 201 29.58 -22.10 -3.18
C VAL A 201 29.14 -22.66 -1.82
N VAL A 202 27.98 -23.30 -1.78
CA VAL A 202 27.46 -23.90 -0.54
C VAL A 202 27.76 -25.41 -0.55
N PRO A 203 28.56 -25.93 0.40
CA PRO A 203 28.87 -27.34 0.45
C PRO A 203 27.65 -28.17 0.87
N GLY A 204 27.37 -29.27 0.16
CA GLY A 204 26.31 -30.21 0.54
C GLY A 204 25.61 -30.91 -0.63
N LEU A 205 24.60 -31.72 -0.29
CA LEU A 205 23.74 -32.40 -1.26
C LEU A 205 22.59 -31.48 -1.69
N VAL A 206 22.40 -31.31 -3.00
CA VAL A 206 21.31 -30.50 -3.56
C VAL A 206 19.97 -31.21 -3.31
N ARG A 207 18.98 -30.47 -2.79
CA ARG A 207 17.59 -30.94 -2.62
C ARG A 207 16.61 -29.98 -3.28
N THR A 208 15.67 -30.51 -4.04
CA THR A 208 14.61 -29.71 -4.69
C THR A 208 13.53 -29.31 -3.68
N LYS A 209 13.22 -28.02 -3.60
CA LYS A 209 12.08 -27.46 -2.87
C LYS A 209 11.29 -26.53 -3.80
N ALA A 210 9.96 -26.62 -3.76
CA ALA A 210 9.09 -25.71 -4.50
C ALA A 210 8.81 -24.45 -3.66
N ILE A 211 8.89 -23.27 -4.30
CA ILE A 211 8.59 -21.98 -3.69
C ILE A 211 7.45 -21.36 -4.48
N TYR A 212 6.35 -21.02 -3.81
CA TYR A 212 5.27 -20.23 -4.40
C TYR A 212 5.68 -18.76 -4.43
N MET A 213 5.53 -18.11 -5.57
CA MET A 213 5.83 -16.68 -5.75
C MET A 213 4.82 -16.03 -6.68
N SER A 214 4.70 -14.70 -6.58
CA SER A 214 3.86 -13.91 -7.49
C SER A 214 4.38 -13.99 -8.93
N ASP A 215 3.47 -14.03 -9.90
CA ASP A 215 3.78 -14.08 -11.34
C ASP A 215 4.67 -12.91 -11.78
N MET A 216 4.49 -11.73 -11.18
CA MET A 216 5.32 -10.55 -11.45
C MET A 216 6.77 -10.77 -11.04
N VAL A 217 7.00 -11.37 -9.86
CA VAL A 217 8.34 -11.66 -9.34
C VAL A 217 9.00 -12.76 -10.17
N ALA A 218 8.23 -13.78 -10.57
CA ALA A 218 8.71 -14.83 -11.47
C ALA A 218 9.13 -14.26 -12.84
N LYS A 219 8.33 -13.35 -13.40
CA LYS A 219 8.63 -12.67 -14.67
C LYS A 219 9.88 -11.81 -14.57
N LEU A 220 9.99 -10.98 -13.53
CA LEU A 220 11.18 -10.15 -13.28
C LEU A 220 12.44 -11.01 -13.11
N THR A 221 12.35 -12.13 -12.37
CA THR A 221 13.46 -13.06 -12.21
C THR A 221 13.90 -13.66 -13.56
N ALA A 222 12.93 -14.01 -14.42
CA ALA A 222 13.20 -14.55 -15.74
C ALA A 222 13.83 -13.53 -16.69
N GLU A 223 13.40 -12.26 -16.62
CA GLU A 223 13.98 -11.16 -17.39
C GLU A 223 15.41 -10.87 -16.93
N PHE A 224 15.64 -10.77 -15.62
CA PHE A 224 16.97 -10.57 -15.04
C PHE A 224 17.94 -11.70 -15.40
N SER A 225 17.48 -12.96 -15.30
CA SER A 225 18.26 -14.15 -15.67
C SER A 225 18.74 -14.11 -17.12
N LYS A 226 17.89 -13.65 -18.04
CA LYS A 226 18.25 -13.47 -19.47
C LYS A 226 19.23 -12.33 -19.68
N GLU A 227 19.02 -11.19 -19.03
CA GLU A 227 19.87 -10.00 -19.20
C GLU A 227 21.29 -10.26 -18.69
N LYS A 228 21.44 -10.89 -17.52
CA LYS A 228 22.74 -11.09 -16.87
C LYS A 228 23.39 -12.44 -17.17
N ASN A 229 22.76 -13.28 -18.00
CA ASN A 229 23.25 -14.62 -18.35
C ASN A 229 23.57 -15.48 -17.11
N VAL A 230 22.65 -15.48 -16.14
CA VAL A 230 22.74 -16.23 -14.88
C VAL A 230 21.52 -17.13 -14.75
N THR A 231 21.65 -18.28 -14.10
CA THR A 231 20.52 -19.18 -13.92
C THR A 231 19.57 -18.64 -12.85
N GLN A 232 18.25 -18.84 -13.03
CA GLN A 232 17.28 -18.43 -12.00
C GLN A 232 17.55 -19.09 -10.63
N ARG A 233 18.16 -20.29 -10.64
CA ARG A 233 18.62 -20.96 -9.43
C ARG A 233 19.66 -20.13 -8.67
N GLU A 234 20.71 -19.65 -9.36
CA GLU A 234 21.75 -18.83 -8.72
C GLU A 234 21.18 -17.51 -8.19
N VAL A 235 20.23 -16.90 -8.91
CA VAL A 235 19.53 -15.69 -8.46
C VAL A 235 18.81 -15.95 -7.14
N MET A 236 18.05 -17.05 -7.08
CA MET A 236 17.27 -17.41 -5.90
C MET A 236 18.15 -17.86 -4.73
N GLU A 237 19.22 -18.62 -4.99
CA GLU A 237 20.18 -19.04 -3.97
C GLU A 237 20.91 -17.83 -3.36
N GLY A 238 21.39 -16.89 -4.18
CA GLY A 238 22.01 -15.65 -3.71
C GLY A 238 21.05 -14.80 -2.88
N ALA A 239 19.82 -14.58 -3.37
CA ALA A 239 18.80 -13.80 -2.66
C ALA A 239 18.45 -14.42 -1.30
N LEU A 240 18.35 -15.75 -1.22
CA LEU A 240 18.06 -16.44 0.04
C LEU A 240 19.23 -16.35 1.02
N ILE A 241 20.48 -16.47 0.55
CA ILE A 241 21.67 -16.35 1.39
C ILE A 241 21.78 -14.93 1.96
N GLU A 242 21.60 -13.90 1.13
CA GLU A 242 21.60 -12.51 1.58
C GLU A 242 20.45 -12.22 2.56
N TYR A 243 19.25 -12.73 2.27
CA TYR A 243 18.11 -12.60 3.17
C TYR A 243 18.40 -13.23 4.54
N LEU A 244 18.92 -14.46 4.58
CA LEU A 244 19.29 -15.13 5.82
C LEU A 244 20.41 -14.40 6.58
N GLN A 245 21.38 -13.86 5.86
CA GLN A 245 22.47 -13.07 6.44
C GLN A 245 21.96 -11.76 7.07
N LYS A 246 20.97 -11.10 6.43
CA LYS A 246 20.38 -9.85 6.92
C LYS A 246 19.41 -10.05 8.09
N TYR A 247 18.66 -11.15 8.10
CA TYR A 247 17.54 -11.35 9.03
C TYR A 247 17.75 -12.47 10.08
N GLY A 248 19.01 -12.68 10.51
CA GLY A 248 19.28 -13.36 11.80
C GLY A 248 20.11 -14.64 11.74
N PHE A 249 20.52 -15.12 10.56
CA PHE A 249 21.37 -16.31 10.40
C PHE A 249 22.79 -15.98 9.92
N LYS A 250 23.27 -14.77 10.23
CA LYS A 250 24.58 -14.27 9.75
C LYS A 250 25.74 -15.19 10.13
N ARG A 251 25.79 -15.69 11.38
CA ARG A 251 26.91 -16.52 11.87
C ARG A 251 26.91 -17.90 11.22
N GLU A 252 25.74 -18.48 11.01
CA GLU A 252 25.52 -19.78 10.40
C GLU A 252 25.89 -19.75 8.92
N VAL A 253 25.41 -18.73 8.20
CA VAL A 253 25.76 -18.49 6.79
C VAL A 253 27.26 -18.25 6.63
N GLU A 254 27.87 -17.41 7.47
CA GLU A 254 29.32 -17.19 7.43
C GLU A 254 30.12 -18.46 7.74
N THR A 255 29.63 -19.33 8.63
CA THR A 255 30.27 -20.61 8.93
C THR A 255 30.14 -21.59 7.75
N LEU A 256 28.97 -21.62 7.10
CA LEU A 256 28.73 -22.42 5.91
C LEU A 256 29.63 -22.00 4.74
N LEU A 257 29.86 -20.70 4.57
CA LEU A 257 30.71 -20.15 3.51
C LEU A 257 32.22 -20.22 3.81
N LYS A 258 32.63 -20.37 5.08
CA LYS A 258 34.05 -20.49 5.49
C LYS A 258 34.61 -21.92 5.46
N ASN A 259 33.75 -22.94 5.36
CA ASN A 259 34.16 -24.35 5.34
C ASN A 259 34.60 -24.83 3.95
N GLU A 260 35.28 -23.97 3.17
CA GLU A 260 36.00 -24.36 1.94
C GLU A 260 37.38 -24.96 2.26
#